data_AF-M1EPX5-F1
#
_entry.id   AF-M1EPX5-F1
#
_cell.length_a   1.000
_cell.length_b   1.000
_cell.length_c   1.000
_cell.angle_alpha   90.00
_cell.angle_beta   90.00
_cell.angle_gamma   90.00
#
_symmetry.space_group_name_H-M   'P 1'
#
loop_
_entity.id
_entity.type
_entity.pdbx_description
1 polymer ?
#
loop_
_entity_poly.entity_id
_entity_poly.type
_entity_poly.pdbx_seq_one_letter_code
_entity_poly.pdbx_strand_id
1 'polypeptide(L)' 'SMKLGQDVLVSSQVSSLLHSILQLYKLHLPADFCIMHLEDRLQEMYLKSKMLSEYLRGHTRVHVKELGVVLG' A
#
# COMPACT_ATOMS: atom_id res chain seq x y z
N SER A 1 4.16 -20.53 -28.32
CA SER A 1 3.22 -19.87 -27.39
C SER A 1 3.68 -18.44 -27.20
N MET A 2 2.97 -17.45 -27.75
CA MET A 2 3.34 -16.03 -27.61
C MET A 2 2.95 -15.57 -26.20
N LYS A 3 3.94 -15.26 -25.36
CA LYS A 3 3.70 -14.73 -24.01
C LYS A 3 3.21 -13.29 -24.15
N LEU A 4 1.94 -13.05 -23.82
CA LEU A 4 1.33 -11.73 -23.88
C LEU A 4 1.68 -10.97 -22.59
N GLY A 5 2.61 -10.02 -22.66
CA GLY A 5 2.97 -9.12 -21.54
C GLY A 5 4.09 -9.61 -20.61
N GLN A 6 4.44 -8.74 -19.66
CA GLN A 6 5.41 -9.02 -18.58
C GLN A 6 4.69 -9.62 -17.37
N ASP A 7 5.35 -10.55 -16.69
CA ASP A 7 4.88 -11.05 -15.40
C ASP A 7 4.84 -9.90 -14.39
N VAL A 8 3.68 -9.69 -13.76
CA VAL A 8 3.49 -8.63 -12.78
C VAL A 8 3.69 -9.20 -11.37
N LEU A 9 4.45 -8.48 -10.53
CA LEU A 9 4.59 -8.85 -9.12
C LEU A 9 3.32 -8.46 -8.35
N VAL A 10 3.03 -9.22 -7.29
CA VAL A 10 1.93 -8.90 -6.37
C VAL A 10 2.45 -8.01 -5.25
N SER A 11 1.84 -6.85 -5.07
CA SER A 11 2.14 -5.97 -3.93
C SER A 11 1.53 -6.53 -2.64
N SER A 12 2.36 -6.72 -1.61
CA SER A 12 1.92 -7.12 -0.26
C SER A 12 0.94 -6.12 0.34
N GLN A 13 1.13 -4.83 0.07
CA GLN A 13 0.26 -3.74 0.54
C GLN A 13 -1.11 -3.80 -0.11
N VAL A 14 -1.18 -4.07 -1.41
CA VAL A 14 -2.45 -4.24 -2.14
C VAL A 14 -3.17 -5.51 -1.67
N SER A 15 -2.45 -6.62 -1.51
CA SER A 15 -3.01 -7.86 -0.98
C SER A 15 -3.61 -7.65 0.41
N SER A 16 -2.89 -6.99 1.31
CA SER A 16 -3.35 -6.68 2.67
C SER A 16 -4.55 -5.74 2.68
N LEU A 17 -4.57 -4.73 1.80
CA LEU A 17 -5.72 -3.84 1.60
C LEU A 17 -6.97 -4.64 1.23
N LEU A 18 -6.89 -5.47 0.19
CA LEU A 18 -8.01 -6.29 -0.28
C LEU A 18 -8.50 -7.25 0.82
N HIS A 19 -7.59 -7.89 1.54
CA HIS A 19 -7.94 -8.74 2.68
C HIS A 19 -8.66 -7.96 3.78
N SER A 20 -8.18 -6.76 4.12
CA SER A 20 -8.82 -5.93 5.16
C SER A 20 -10.24 -5.52 4.76
N ILE A 21 -10.46 -5.07 3.52
CA ILE A 21 -11.78 -4.70 3.00
C ILE A 21 -12.72 -5.90 3.00
N LEU A 22 -12.24 -7.08 2.57
CA LEU A 22 -13.03 -8.31 2.59
C LEU A 22 -13.47 -8.67 4.02
N GLN A 23 -12.61 -8.48 5.03
CA GLN A 23 -12.99 -8.74 6.42
C GLN A 23 -14.03 -7.75 6.94
N LEU A 24 -13.89 -6.46 6.63
CA LEU A 24 -14.88 -5.45 7.00
C LEU A 24 -16.25 -5.74 6.37
N TYR A 25 -16.25 -6.16 5.09
CA TYR A 25 -17.46 -6.59 4.41
C TYR A 25 -18.10 -7.83 5.07
N LYS A 26 -17.30 -8.84 5.42
CA LYS A 26 -17.78 -10.06 6.11
C LYS A 26 -18.37 -9.78 7.50
N LEU A 27 -17.95 -8.69 8.14
CA LEU A 27 -18.52 -8.22 9.41
C LEU A 27 -19.79 -7.38 9.24
N HIS A 28 -20.30 -7.24 8.00
CA HIS A 28 -21.48 -6.44 7.68
C HIS A 28 -21.37 -4.98 8.15
N LEU A 29 -20.15 -4.42 8.14
CA LEU A 29 -19.98 -3.00 8.41
C LEU A 29 -20.63 -2.15 7.30
N PRO A 30 -21.10 -0.93 7.62
CA PRO A 30 -21.66 -0.03 6.63
C PRO A 30 -20.68 0.21 5.47
N ALA A 31 -21.22 0.38 4.26
CA ALA A 31 -20.41 0.63 3.08
C ALA A 31 -19.54 1.88 3.24
N ASP A 32 -20.07 2.94 3.85
CA ASP A 32 -19.34 4.18 4.15
C ASP A 32 -18.10 3.92 5.01
N PHE A 33 -18.19 3.00 5.96
CA PHE A 33 -17.03 2.61 6.79
C PHE A 33 -15.98 1.85 5.98
N CYS A 34 -16.41 0.99 5.06
CA CYS A 34 -15.50 0.26 4.18
C CYS A 34 -14.76 1.20 3.21
N ILE A 35 -15.47 2.21 2.69
CA ILE A 35 -14.89 3.22 1.79
C ILE A 35 -13.93 4.14 2.55
N MET A 36 -14.31 4.58 3.75
CA MET A 36 -13.42 5.38 4.61
C MET A 36 -12.14 4.62 4.95
N HIS A 37 -12.23 3.33 5.32
CA HIS A 37 -11.06 2.49 5.54
C HIS A 37 -10.22 2.33 4.26
N LEU A 38 -10.85 2.12 3.10
CA LEU A 38 -10.14 2.07 1.82
C LEU A 38 -9.34 3.35 1.55
N GLU A 39 -9.96 4.52 1.76
CA GLU A 39 -9.34 5.82 1.61
C GLU A 39 -8.12 5.99 2.52
N ASP A 40 -8.26 5.67 3.81
CA ASP A 40 -7.16 5.73 4.78
C ASP A 40 -5.96 4.87 4.36
N ARG A 41 -6.22 3.63 3.90
CA ARG A 41 -5.16 2.73 3.45
C ARG A 41 -4.45 3.23 2.18
N LEU A 42 -5.20 3.83 1.24
CA LEU A 42 -4.63 4.43 0.04
C LEU A 42 -3.79 5.67 0.39
N GLN A 43 -4.26 6.48 1.33
CA GLN A 43 -3.52 7.63 1.82
C GLN A 43 -2.21 7.20 2.50
N GLU A 44 -2.21 6.12 3.30
CA GLU A 44 -0.99 5.56 3.87
C GLU A 44 0.01 5.14 2.78
N MET A 45 -0.45 4.45 1.73
CA MET A 45 0.40 4.05 0.60
C MET A 45 0.98 5.27 -0.14
N TYR A 46 0.18 6.32 -0.32
CA TYR A 46 0.63 7.58 -0.91
C TYR A 46 1.71 8.25 -0.05
N LEU A 47 1.50 8.36 1.27
CA LEU A 47 2.46 8.98 2.18
C LEU A 47 3.78 8.20 2.23
N LYS A 48 3.72 6.86 2.23
CA LYS A 48 4.90 5.99 2.09
C LYS A 48 5.63 6.24 0.77
N SER A 49 4.90 6.33 -0.33
CA SER A 49 5.49 6.61 -1.66
C SER A 49 6.14 7.99 -1.71
N LYS A 50 5.52 9.00 -1.07
CA LYS A 50 6.07 10.36 -0.95
C LYS A 50 7.37 10.35 -0.14
N MET A 51 7.38 9.67 1.02
CA MET A 51 8.58 9.53 1.84
C MET A 51 9.71 8.84 1.09
N LEU A 52 9.42 7.75 0.36
CA LEU A 52 10.41 7.08 -0.49
C LEU A 52 10.95 8.03 -1.56
N SER A 53 10.08 8.83 -2.19
CA SER A 53 10.51 9.83 -3.18
C SER A 53 11.40 10.91 -2.55
N GLU A 54 11.09 11.38 -1.35
CA GLU A 54 11.90 12.39 -0.64
C GLU A 54 13.26 11.80 -0.21
N TYR A 55 13.26 10.54 0.23
CA TYR A 55 14.46 9.78 0.52
C TYR A 55 15.38 9.67 -0.70
N LEU A 56 14.84 9.21 -1.83
CA LEU A 56 15.60 9.03 -3.07
C LEU A 56 16.12 10.36 -3.64
N ARG A 57 15.42 11.47 -3.40
CA ARG A 57 15.87 12.82 -3.76
C ARG A 57 16.94 13.40 -2.81
N GLY A 58 17.23 12.70 -1.72
CA GLY A 58 18.22 13.14 -0.73
C GLY A 58 17.72 14.22 0.23
N HIS A 59 16.41 14.50 0.25
CA HIS A 59 15.79 15.44 1.20
C HIS A 59 15.72 14.89 2.63
N THR A 60 15.81 13.57 2.81
CA THR A 60 15.86 12.91 4.12
C THR A 60 16.89 11.79 4.08
N ARG A 61 17.92 11.85 4.93
CA ARG A 61 18.98 10.83 5.01
C ARG A 61 18.72 9.90 6.18
N VAL A 62 17.93 8.85 5.96
CA VAL A 62 17.75 7.73 6.90
C VAL A 62 18.46 6.47 6.39
N HIS A 63 18.82 5.56 7.29
CA HIS A 63 19.46 4.32 6.83
C HIS A 63 18.43 3.46 6.06
N VAL A 64 18.81 2.78 4.97
CA VAL A 64 17.87 1.97 4.15
C VAL A 64 17.10 0.94 4.99
N LYS A 65 17.72 0.42 6.07
CA LYS A 65 17.05 -0.47 7.03
C LYS A 65 15.89 0.22 7.78
N GLU A 66 16.06 1.48 8.17
CA GLU A 66 15.01 2.25 8.84
C GLU A 66 13.90 2.62 7.85
N LEU A 67 14.27 2.90 6.60
CA LEU A 67 13.31 3.13 5.52
C LEU A 67 12.45 1.88 5.25
N GLY A 68 13.05 0.69 5.24
CA GLY A 68 12.31 -0.57 5.10
C GLY A 68 11.29 -0.80 6.22
N VAL A 69 11.59 -0.37 7.44
CA VAL A 69 10.65 -0.45 8.58
C VAL A 69 9.48 0.52 8.42
N VAL A 70 9.72 1.74 7.93
CA VAL A 70 8.68 2.77 7.78
C VAL A 70 7.81 2.55 6.55
N LEU A 71 8.38 2.02 5.46
CA LEU A 71 7.66 1.80 4.21
C LEU A 71 6.83 0.52 4.22
N GLY A 72 7.17 -0.47 5.07
CA GLY A 72 6.38 -1.69 5.28
C GLY A 72 6.39 -2.64 4.09
#